data_AF-A0A2T2UDA9-F1
#
_entry.id   AF-A0A2T2UDA9-F1
#
_cell.length_a   1.000
_cell.length_b   1.000
_cell.length_c   1.000
_cell.angle_alpha   90.00
_cell.angle_beta   90.00
_cell.angle_gamma   90.00
#
_symmetry.space_group_name_H-M   'P 1'
#
loop_
_entity.id
_entity.type
_entity.pdbx_description
1 polymer ?
#
loop_
_entity_poly.entity_id
_entity_poly.type
_entity_poly.pdbx_seq_one_letter_code
_entity_poly.pdbx_strand_id
1 'polypeptide(L)' 'MPAAHSAPDTTSKKADAYVDVRRRIDALLGGQSDWIAAMATVACELHHSFGHYDWTGFYRAVSDDELLVGPYQGP' A
#
# COMPACT_ATOMS: atom_id res chain seq x y z
N MET A 1 -2.62 -43.96 -2.15
CA MET A 1 -3.31 -42.68 -1.85
C MET A 1 -2.28 -41.57 -1.97
N PRO A 2 -2.31 -40.71 -3.02
CA PRO A 2 -1.44 -39.55 -3.01
C PRO A 2 -2.02 -38.54 -2.00
N ALA A 3 -1.19 -38.05 -1.08
CA ALA A 3 -1.57 -37.03 -0.11
C ALA A 3 -1.92 -35.73 -0.87
N ALA A 4 -3.09 -35.17 -0.59
CA ALA A 4 -3.46 -33.85 -1.07
C ALA A 4 -2.43 -32.84 -0.56
N HIS A 5 -1.74 -32.16 -1.47
CA HIS A 5 -0.89 -31.03 -1.14
C HIS A 5 -1.81 -29.88 -0.74
N SER A 6 -2.10 -29.75 0.56
CA SER A 6 -2.83 -28.60 1.11
C SER A 6 -2.01 -27.35 0.82
N ALA A 7 -2.52 -26.48 -0.06
CA ALA A 7 -1.89 -25.19 -0.35
C ALA A 7 -1.74 -24.41 0.97
N PRO A 8 -0.53 -23.91 1.30
CA PRO A 8 -0.32 -23.25 2.57
C PRO A 8 -1.11 -21.93 2.65
N ASP A 9 -1.58 -21.67 3.86
CA ASP A 9 -2.37 -20.54 4.38
C ASP A 9 -1.96 -19.15 3.83
N THR A 10 -2.39 -18.82 2.61
CA THR A 10 -1.96 -17.60 1.89
C THR A 10 -2.73 -16.36 2.35
N THR A 11 -3.99 -16.54 2.76
CA THR A 11 -4.85 -15.45 3.24
C THR A 11 -4.38 -14.91 4.59
N SER A 12 -3.98 -15.79 5.52
CA SER A 12 -3.43 -15.39 6.83
C SER A 12 -2.17 -14.54 6.65
N LYS A 13 -1.22 -14.99 5.81
CA LYS A 13 0.04 -14.27 5.56
C LYS A 13 -0.17 -12.90 4.92
N LYS A 14 -1.13 -12.77 4.00
CA LYS A 14 -1.48 -11.49 3.38
C LYS A 14 -2.11 -10.53 4.40
N ALA A 15 -2.99 -11.03 5.27
CA ALA A 15 -3.58 -10.23 6.34
C ALA A 15 -2.50 -9.71 7.31
N ASP A 16 -1.58 -10.57 7.74
CA ASP A 16 -0.47 -10.19 8.63
C ASP A 16 0.41 -9.11 7.99
N ALA A 17 0.73 -9.24 6.69
CA ALA A 17 1.48 -8.22 5.96
C ALA A 17 0.78 -6.86 5.94
N TYR A 18 -0.55 -6.82 5.74
CA TYR A 18 -1.30 -5.56 5.83
C TYR A 18 -1.28 -4.96 7.24
N VAL A 19 -1.36 -5.78 8.29
CA VAL A 19 -1.27 -5.31 9.68
C VAL A 19 0.08 -4.65 9.94
N ASP A 20 1.17 -5.26 9.48
CA ASP A 20 2.52 -4.71 9.64
C ASP A 20 2.74 -3.44 8.80
N VAL A 21 2.26 -3.40 7.55
CA VAL A 21 2.29 -2.20 6.71
C VAL A 21 1.53 -1.05 7.37
N ARG A 22 0.32 -1.33 7.86
CA ARG A 22 -0.51 -0.34 8.53
C ARG A 22 0.21 0.26 9.75
N ARG A 23 0.84 -0.60 10.58
CA ARG A 23 1.61 -0.15 11.75
C ARG A 23 2.74 0.80 11.35
N ARG A 24 3.48 0.50 10.27
CA ARG A 24 4.57 1.36 9.78
C ARG A 24 4.04 2.70 9.27
N ILE A 25 2.96 2.68 8.47
CA ILE A 25 2.31 3.90 7.98
C ILE A 25 1.86 4.78 9.15
N ASP A 26 1.16 4.22 10.13
CA ASP A 26 0.68 5.01 11.28
C ASP A 26 1.84 5.64 12.07
N ALA A 27 2.96 4.91 12.23
CA ALA A 27 4.15 5.44 12.89
C ALA A 27 4.84 6.56 12.09
N LEU A 28 4.93 6.43 10.76
CA LEU A 28 5.57 7.40 9.88
C LEU A 28 4.72 8.66 9.67
N LEU A 29 3.39 8.54 9.73
CA LEU A 29 2.47 9.66 9.57
C LEU A 29 2.15 10.40 10.88
N GLY A 30 2.66 9.91 12.02
CA GLY A 30 2.44 10.53 13.32
C GLY A 30 2.89 12.00 13.33
N GLY A 31 1.94 12.93 13.40
CA GLY A 31 2.20 14.37 13.42
C GLY A 31 2.46 15.01 12.05
N GLN A 32 2.25 14.29 10.95
CA GLN A 32 2.42 14.82 9.60
C GLN A 32 1.28 15.80 9.25
N SER A 33 1.65 17.00 8.77
CA SER A 33 0.70 18.00 8.26
C SER A 33 0.80 18.23 6.75
N ASP A 34 1.89 17.77 6.13
CA ASP A 34 2.10 17.81 4.68
C ASP A 34 1.48 16.57 4.02
N TRP A 35 0.41 16.80 3.27
CA TRP A 35 -0.31 15.76 2.54
C TRP A 35 0.49 15.15 1.39
N ILE A 36 1.39 15.90 0.77
CA ILE A 36 2.27 15.36 -0.29
C ILE A 36 3.22 14.34 0.33
N ALA A 37 3.86 14.69 1.46
CA ALA A 37 4.70 13.78 2.20
C ALA A 37 3.92 12.54 2.67
N ALA A 38 2.72 12.74 3.22
CA ALA A 38 1.87 11.63 3.67
C ALA A 38 1.51 10.65 2.54
N MET A 39 1.05 11.16 1.39
CA MET A 39 0.72 10.33 0.24
C MET A 39 1.95 9.59 -0.31
N ALA A 40 3.11 10.27 -0.40
CA ALA A 40 4.34 9.66 -0.87
C ALA A 40 4.79 8.50 0.05
N THR A 41 4.71 8.69 1.37
CA THR A 41 5.03 7.67 2.37
C THR A 41 4.12 6.45 2.24
N VAL A 42 2.80 6.66 2.12
CA VAL A 42 1.85 5.56 1.98
C VAL A 42 2.07 4.78 0.68
N ALA A 43 2.29 5.48 -0.43
CA ALA A 43 2.58 4.84 -1.71
C ALA A 43 3.85 3.98 -1.65
N CYS A 44 4.91 4.50 -1.02
CA CYS A 44 6.18 3.80 -0.78
C CYS A 44 5.98 2.51 0.04
N GLU A 45 5.38 2.63 1.22
CA GLU A 45 5.19 1.49 2.13
C GLU A 45 4.34 0.39 1.50
N LEU A 46 3.29 0.74 0.78
CA LEU A 46 2.46 -0.24 0.08
C LEU A 46 3.19 -0.89 -1.10
N HIS A 47 3.86 -0.11 -1.95
CA HIS A 47 4.50 -0.64 -3.16
C HIS A 47 5.59 -1.66 -2.84
N HIS A 48 6.46 -1.37 -1.86
CA HIS A 48 7.55 -2.27 -1.51
C HIS A 48 7.14 -3.46 -0.64
N SER A 49 5.97 -3.41 -0.01
CA SER A 49 5.50 -4.50 0.86
C SER A 49 4.78 -5.62 0.10
N PHE A 50 4.34 -5.35 -1.13
CA PHE A 50 3.61 -6.31 -1.96
C PHE A 50 4.27 -6.44 -3.33
N GLY A 51 5.07 -7.49 -3.53
CA GLY A 51 5.84 -7.71 -4.76
C GLY A 51 5.04 -8.02 -6.04
N HIS A 52 3.72 -7.83 -6.03
CA HIS A 52 2.85 -7.99 -7.20
C HIS A 52 2.18 -6.66 -7.60
N TYR A 53 2.63 -5.54 -7.03
CA TYR A 53 2.13 -4.21 -7.38
C TYR A 53 3.06 -3.58 -8.42
N ASP A 54 2.54 -3.41 -9.64
CA ASP A 54 3.26 -2.70 -10.70
C ASP A 54 3.07 -1.17 -10.60
N TRP A 55 2.02 -0.71 -9.92
CA TRP A 55 1.79 0.71 -9.68
C TRP A 55 0.99 0.92 -8.39
N THR A 56 1.43 1.86 -7.56
CA THR A 56 0.80 2.18 -6.28
C THR A 56 0.83 3.68 -6.06
N GLY A 57 -0.32 4.33 -5.93
CA GLY A 57 -0.35 5.79 -5.76
C GLY A 57 -1.74 6.35 -5.57
N PHE A 58 -1.83 7.67 -5.67
CA PHE A 58 -3.05 8.42 -5.45
C PHE A 58 -3.46 9.19 -6.69
N TYR A 59 -4.77 9.37 -6.83
CA TYR A 59 -5.35 10.44 -7.63
C TYR A 59 -5.98 11.47 -6.70
N ARG A 60 -5.86 12.74 -7.05
CA ARG A 60 -6.36 13.87 -6.26
C ARG A 60 -7.44 14.59 -7.05
N ALA A 61 -8.63 14.67 -6.49
CA ALA A 61 -9.64 15.60 -6.96
C ALA A 61 -9.20 17.01 -6.57
N VAL A 62 -8.85 17.84 -7.55
CA VAL A 62 -8.37 19.22 -7.33
C VAL A 62 -9.43 20.26 -7.67
N SER A 63 -10.45 19.86 -8.41
CA SER A 63 -11.71 20.58 -8.63
C SER A 63 -12.82 19.56 -8.92
N ASP A 64 -14.04 20.03 -9.15
CA ASP A 64 -15.20 19.15 -9.42
C ASP A 64 -15.04 18.33 -10.71
N ASP A 65 -14.31 18.86 -11.69
CA ASP A 65 -14.13 18.24 -13.01
C ASP A 65 -12.66 17.83 -13.30
N GLU A 66 -11.77 17.91 -12.30
CA GLU A 66 -10.34 17.67 -12.50
C GLU A 66 -9.75 16.67 -11.50
N LEU A 67 -9.19 15.59 -12.07
CA LEU A 67 -8.47 14.55 -11.35
C LEU A 67 -7.00 14.54 -11.78
N LEU A 68 -6.10 14.86 -10.86
CA LEU A 68 -4.67 14.86 -11.12
C LEU A 68 -4.00 13.66 -10.46
N VAL A 69 -2.94 13.16 -11.08
CA VAL A 69 -2.08 12.15 -10.47
C VAL A 69 -1.34 12.77 -9.27
N GLY A 70 -1.46 12.13 -8.12
CA GLY A 70 -0.72 12.46 -6.91
C GLY A 70 0.58 11.65 -6.82
N PRO A 71 1.24 11.65 -5.66
CA PRO A 71 2.40 10.79 -5.43
C PRO A 71 2.10 9.32 -5.72
N TYR A 72 3.01 8.67 -6.43
CA TYR A 72 2.92 7.26 -6.81
C TYR A 72 4.30 6.60 -6.87
N GLN A 73 4.30 5.28 -6.88
CA GLN A 73 5.43 4.39 -7.16
C GLN A 73 5.03 3.46 -8.31
N GLY A 74 5.95 3.23 -9.24
CA GLY A 74 5.80 2.33 -10.37
C GLY A 74 7.17 1.78 -10.77
N PRO A 75 7.28 1.02 -11.87
CA PRO A 75 8.56 0.54 -12.38
C PRO A 75 9.56 1.67 -12.68
#